data_AF-A0AAD6UWU9-F1
#
_entry.id   AF-A0AAD6UWU9-F1
#
_cell.length_a   1.000
_cell.length_b   1.000
_cell.length_c   1.000
_cell.angle_alpha   90.00
_cell.angle_beta   90.00
_cell.angle_gamma   90.00
#
_symmetry.space_group_name_H-M   'P 1'
#
loop_
_entity.id
_entity.type
_entity.pdbx_description
1 polymer ?
#
loop_
_entity_poly.entity_id
_entity_poly.type
_entity_poly.pdbx_seq_one_letter_code
_entity_poly.pdbx_strand_id
1 'polypeptide(L)'
;CVTGLSIRHVGERFQHSNETISKYFRRVLHAIVSPPFYNHYVRLPSAGDPVPRPIRNNPKLFPFFEDAIGSMDGTHINCSPSAEDRQASRNRK
;
A
#
# COMPACT_ATOMS: atom_id res chain seq x y z
N CYS A 1 -11.24 0.43 3.85
CA CYS A 1 -11.19 1.78 4.46
C CYS A 1 -9.95 1.92 5.33
N VAL A 2 -8.88 2.54 4.81
CA VAL A 2 -7.81 3.06 5.67
C VAL A 2 -8.29 4.43 6.13
N THR A 3 -8.79 4.53 7.37
CA THR A 3 -9.51 5.72 7.83
C THR A 3 -8.60 6.89 8.21
N GLY A 4 -7.27 6.74 8.16
CA GLY A 4 -6.31 7.80 8.50
C GLY A 4 -6.43 8.32 9.94
N LEU A 5 -7.17 7.61 10.80
CA LEU A 5 -7.47 8.06 12.15
C LEU A 5 -6.26 7.90 13.06
N SER A 6 -6.07 8.87 13.96
CA SER A 6 -5.09 8.74 15.04
C SER A 6 -5.46 7.59 15.97
N ILE A 7 -4.47 7.02 16.66
CA ILE A 7 -4.69 5.97 17.67
C ILE A 7 -5.67 6.45 18.74
N ARG A 8 -5.69 7.74 19.08
CA ARG A 8 -6.62 8.34 20.04
C ARG A 8 -8.08 8.20 19.59
N HIS A 9 -8.39 8.58 18.34
CA HIS A 9 -9.75 8.43 17.80
C HIS A 9 -10.18 6.95 17.73
N VAL A 10 -9.23 6.05 17.45
CA VAL A 10 -9.49 4.60 17.45
C VAL A 10 -9.77 4.11 18.87
N GLY A 11 -8.99 4.54 19.86
CA GLY A 11 -9.20 4.24 21.28
C GLY A 11 -10.57 4.72 21.77
N GLU A 12 -10.96 5.94 21.43
CA GLU A 12 -12.30 6.49 21.70
C GLU A 12 -13.40 5.66 21.03
N ARG A 13 -13.24 5.28 19.77
CA ARG A 13 -14.26 4.50 19.05
C ARG A 13 -14.48 3.11 19.66
N PHE A 14 -13.40 2.44 20.03
CA PHE A 14 -13.45 1.06 20.55
C PHE A 14 -13.50 1.00 22.08
N GLN A 15 -13.47 2.16 22.77
CA GLN A 15 -13.46 2.25 24.23
C GLN A 15 -12.35 1.40 24.86
N HIS A 16 -11.17 1.46 24.27
CA HIS A 16 -9.99 0.73 24.72
C HIS A 16 -8.78 1.66 24.82
N SER A 17 -7.83 1.28 25.67
CA SER A 17 -6.59 2.04 25.83
C SER A 17 -5.77 2.05 24.54
N ASN A 18 -5.00 3.13 24.32
CA ASN A 18 -4.14 3.27 23.15
C ASN A 18 -3.11 2.13 23.06
N GLU A 19 -2.64 1.62 24.20
CA GLU A 19 -1.73 0.48 24.29
C GLU A 19 -2.39 -0.79 23.75
N THR A 20 -3.66 -1.03 24.11
CA THR A 20 -4.43 -2.18 23.64
C THR A 20 -4.64 -2.09 22.12
N ILE A 21 -5.05 -0.92 21.62
CA ILE A 21 -5.19 -0.67 20.19
C ILE A 21 -3.87 -0.93 19.45
N SER A 22 -2.76 -0.36 19.94
CA SER A 22 -1.44 -0.52 19.31
C SER A 22 -0.98 -1.98 19.31
N LYS A 23 -1.19 -2.71 20.41
CA LYS A 23 -0.85 -4.13 20.53
C LYS A 23 -1.58 -4.98 19.49
N TYR A 24 -2.90 -4.80 19.35
CA TYR A 24 -3.67 -5.58 18.39
C TYR A 24 -3.42 -5.14 16.94
N PHE A 25 -3.24 -3.85 16.69
CA PHE A 25 -2.83 -3.36 15.37
C PHE A 25 -1.54 -4.06 14.90
N ARG A 26 -0.49 -4.10 15.75
CA ARG A 26 0.75 -4.80 15.43
C ARG A 26 0.54 -6.28 15.19
N ARG A 27 -0.25 -6.96 16.02
CA ARG A 27 -0.55 -8.40 15.85
C ARG A 27 -1.21 -8.69 14.50
N VAL A 28 -2.22 -7.91 14.14
CA VAL A 28 -2.92 -8.05 12.86
C VAL A 28 -1.98 -7.73 11.69
N LEU A 29 -1.18 -6.66 11.81
CA LEU A 29 -0.19 -6.30 10.80
C LEU A 29 0.79 -7.47 10.57
N HIS A 30 1.37 -8.02 11.63
CA HIS A 30 2.28 -9.18 11.55
C HIS A 30 1.62 -10.40 10.92
N ALA A 31 0.35 -10.67 11.23
CA ALA A 31 -0.39 -11.76 10.61
C ALA A 31 -0.57 -11.53 9.09
N ILE A 32 -0.91 -10.33 8.67
CA ILE A 32 -1.11 -9.97 7.25
C ILE A 32 0.21 -10.03 6.48
N VAL A 33 1.31 -9.52 7.05
CA VAL A 33 2.62 -9.55 6.38
C VAL A 33 3.33 -10.90 6.52
N SER A 34 2.76 -11.86 7.25
CA SER A 34 3.35 -13.19 7.37
C SER A 34 3.37 -13.89 6.01
N PRO A 35 4.43 -14.66 5.67
CA PRO A 35 4.53 -15.31 4.37
C PRO A 35 3.32 -16.18 3.98
N PRO A 36 2.71 -16.97 4.89
CA PRO A 36 1.54 -17.78 4.53
C PRO A 36 0.34 -16.95 4.09
N PHE A 37 0.10 -15.80 4.72
CA PHE A 37 -1.01 -14.91 4.37
C PHE A 37 -0.66 -14.07 3.14
N TYR A 38 0.48 -13.38 3.19
CA TYR A 38 0.89 -12.45 2.14
C TYR A 38 1.01 -13.16 0.79
N ASN A 39 1.72 -14.28 0.72
CA ASN A 39 1.94 -14.98 -0.55
C ASN A 39 0.67 -15.62 -1.12
N HIS A 40 -0.33 -15.91 -0.28
CA HIS A 40 -1.57 -16.51 -0.72
C HIS A 40 -2.56 -15.47 -1.27
N TYR A 41 -2.66 -14.31 -0.60
CA TYR A 41 -3.70 -13.32 -0.88
C TYR A 41 -3.20 -12.09 -1.65
N VAL A 42 -1.92 -11.73 -1.54
CA VAL A 42 -1.36 -10.55 -2.23
C VAL A 42 -0.74 -11.01 -3.54
N ARG A 43 -1.24 -10.45 -4.65
CA ARG A 43 -0.69 -10.66 -5.98
C ARG A 43 -0.16 -9.35 -6.52
N LEU A 44 1.12 -9.33 -6.84
CA LEU A 44 1.73 -8.19 -7.49
C LEU A 44 1.38 -8.22 -8.98
N PRO A 45 1.07 -7.06 -9.58
CA PRO A 45 0.89 -6.96 -11.02
C PRO A 45 2.23 -7.26 -11.73
N SER A 46 2.13 -7.97 -12.84
CA SER A 46 3.25 -8.27 -13.74
C SER A 46 3.52 -7.11 -14.67
N ALA A 47 4.73 -7.04 -15.25
CA ALA A 47 5.10 -5.97 -16.18
C ALA A 47 4.20 -5.89 -17.43
N GLY A 48 3.54 -6.99 -17.81
CA GLY A 48 2.58 -7.03 -18.92
C GLY A 48 1.12 -6.78 -18.52
N ASP A 49 0.83 -6.55 -17.23
CA ASP A 49 -0.54 -6.29 -16.81
C ASP A 49 -1.00 -4.91 -17.28
N PRO A 50 -2.27 -4.77 -17.74
CA PRO A 50 -2.77 -3.51 -18.21
C PRO A 50 -2.92 -2.52 -17.05
N VAL A 51 -2.75 -1.23 -17.34
CA VAL A 51 -3.04 -0.15 -16.39
C VAL A 51 -4.43 -0.32 -15.79
N PRO A 52 -4.57 -0.18 -14.45
CA PRO A 52 -5.86 -0.28 -13.78
C PRO A 52 -6.94 0.58 -14.44
N ARG A 53 -8.13 0.01 -14.63
CA ARG A 53 -9.28 0.67 -15.29
C ARG A 53 -9.58 2.08 -14.77
N PRO A 54 -9.51 2.38 -13.45
CA PRO A 54 -9.77 3.73 -12.94
C PRO A 54 -8.80 4.79 -13.49
N ILE A 55 -7.55 4.42 -13.78
CA ILE A 55 -6.54 5.29 -14.37
C ILE A 55 -6.75 5.34 -15.87
N ARG A 56 -6.85 4.17 -16.52
CA ARG A 56 -7.01 4.04 -17.98
C ARG A 56 -8.24 4.78 -18.52
N ASN A 57 -9.34 4.75 -17.77
CA ASN A 57 -10.60 5.35 -18.20
C ASN A 57 -10.69 6.85 -17.83
N ASN A 58 -9.68 7.42 -17.16
CA ASN A 58 -9.67 8.81 -16.75
C ASN A 58 -8.70 9.62 -17.63
N PRO A 59 -9.19 10.44 -18.57
CA PRO A 59 -8.33 11.18 -19.48
C PRO A 59 -7.43 12.23 -18.79
N LYS A 60 -7.72 12.59 -17.53
CA LYS A 60 -6.84 13.48 -16.74
C LYS A 60 -5.68 12.73 -16.10
N LEU A 61 -5.83 11.43 -15.83
CA LEU A 61 -4.80 10.61 -15.18
C LEU A 61 -3.97 9.85 -16.21
N PHE A 62 -4.61 9.30 -17.23
CA PHE A 62 -3.97 8.42 -18.20
C PHE A 62 -2.67 9.00 -18.81
N PRO A 63 -2.60 10.27 -19.26
CA PRO A 63 -1.36 10.82 -19.83
C PRO A 63 -0.16 10.84 -18.89
N PHE A 64 -0.36 10.72 -17.57
CA PHE A 64 0.71 10.72 -16.57
C PHE A 64 1.02 9.33 -16.02
N PHE A 65 0.17 8.35 -16.29
CA PHE A 65 0.18 7.02 -15.66
C PHE A 65 -0.09 5.90 -16.68
N GLU A 66 0.22 6.13 -17.96
CA GLU A 66 -0.05 5.19 -19.05
C GLU A 66 0.72 3.86 -18.93
N ASP A 67 1.83 3.86 -18.20
CA ASP A 67 2.64 2.68 -17.87
C ASP A 67 2.60 2.32 -16.38
N ALA A 68 1.63 2.85 -15.63
CA ALA A 68 1.54 2.61 -14.20
C ALA A 68 1.08 1.18 -13.90
N ILE A 69 2.02 0.36 -13.43
CA ILE A 69 1.78 -1.03 -13.00
C ILE A 69 1.10 -1.07 -11.62
N GLY A 70 1.33 -0.08 -10.76
CA GLY A 70 0.73 0.01 -9.43
C GLY A 70 1.23 1.19 -8.60
N SER A 71 0.74 1.34 -7.38
CA SER A 71 1.27 2.32 -6.42
C SER A 71 2.43 1.72 -5.65
N MET A 72 3.58 2.38 -5.67
CA MET A 72 4.74 2.02 -4.84
C MET A 72 4.49 2.34 -3.35
N ASP A 73 3.66 3.34 -3.06
CA ASP A 73 3.52 3.96 -1.74
C ASP A 73 2.36 3.36 -0.91
N GLY A 74 1.59 2.43 -1.50
CA GLY A 74 0.51 1.72 -0.84
C GLY A 74 0.97 0.35 -0.39
N THR A 75 1.40 0.23 0.86
CA THR A 75 1.77 -1.02 1.55
C THR A 75 2.97 -1.78 0.98
N HIS A 76 4.17 -1.50 1.50
CA HIS A 76 5.36 -2.36 1.57
C HIS A 76 5.50 -3.43 0.46
N ILE A 77 5.40 -3.02 -0.80
CA ILE A 77 6.03 -3.80 -1.88
C ILE A 77 7.51 -3.48 -1.73
N ASN A 78 8.33 -4.48 -1.44
CA ASN A 78 9.77 -4.29 -1.38
C ASN A 78 10.26 -4.02 -2.81
N CYS A 79 10.32 -2.75 -3.17
CA CYS A 79 10.72 -2.29 -4.49
C CYS A 79 12.10 -1.65 -4.38
N SER A 80 13.09 -2.27 -4.99
CA SER A 80 14.40 -1.67 -5.19
C SER A 80 14.54 -1.41 -6.69
N PRO A 81 14.36 -0.16 -7.17
CA PRO A 81 14.55 0.15 -8.58
C PRO A 81 15.99 -0.17 -8.98
N SER A 82 16.16 -0.55 -10.26
CA SER A 82 17.46 -0.76 -10.88
C SER A 82 18.30 0.53 -10.77
N ALA A 83 19.62 0.43 -10.97
CA ALA A 83 20.47 1.62 -10.92
C ALA A 83 20.03 2.71 -11.91
N GLU A 84 19.48 2.32 -13.05
CA GLU A 84 19.03 3.18 -14.14
C GLU A 84 17.71 3.89 -13.79
N ASP A 85 16.78 3.19 -13.13
CA ASP A 85 15.44 3.71 -12.82
C ASP A 85 15.37 4.55 -11.53
N ARG A 86 16.46 4.62 -10.76
CA ARG A 86 16.53 5.39 -9.50
C ARG A 86 16.25 6.87 -9.70
N GLN A 87 16.70 7.47 -10.81
CA GLN A 87 16.53 8.91 -11.06
C GLN A 87 15.07 9.28 -11.33
N ALA A 88 14.29 8.34 -11.89
CA ALA A 88 12.86 8.50 -12.12
C ALA A 88 12.01 8.21 -10.85
N SER A 89 12.61 7.52 -9.87
CA SER A 89 11.94 7.14 -8.63
C SER A 89 11.95 8.30 -7.63
N ARG A 90 10.76 8.76 -7.22
CA ARG A 90 10.62 9.76 -6.15
C ARG A 90 10.54 9.06 -4.79
N ASN A 91 11.64 9.03 -4.06
CA ASN A 91 11.61 8.72 -2.64
C ASN A 91 10.96 9.88 -1.89
N ARG A 92 9.96 9.60 -1.07
CA ARG A 92 9.44 10.58 -0.11
C ARG A 92 10.44 10.67 1.04
N LYS A 93 11.04 11.84 1.26
CA LYS A 93 11.75 12.15 2.51
C LYS A 93 10.76 12.30 3.66
#